data_AF-A0AAW5NRK7-F1
#
_entry.id   AF-A0AAW5NRK7-F1
#
_cell.length_a   1.000
_cell.length_b   1.000
_cell.length_c   1.000
_cell.angle_alpha   90.00
_cell.angle_beta   90.00
_cell.angle_gamma   90.00
#
_symmetry.space_group_name_H-M   'P 1'
#
loop_
_entity.id
_entity.type
_entity.pdbx_description
1 polymer ?
#
loop_
_entity_poly.entity_id
_entity_poly.type
_entity_poly.pdbx_seq_one_letter_code
_entity_poly.pdbx_strand_id
1 'polypeptide(L)'
;MQYQAAISTRTLLYNHIQKTWKILIEDIAGDHYWLNKEQWNYLWKQFQMTGLPMYLIMDKQGNIVKRFTHITAKELKNLLEQEINKI
;
A
#
# COMPACT_ATOMS: atom_id res chain seq x y z
N MET A 1 -29.03 -13.73 -19.41
CA MET A 1 -28.83 -12.31 -19.81
C MET A 1 -28.36 -11.42 -18.64
N GLN A 2 -28.98 -11.46 -17.45
CA GLN A 2 -28.60 -10.60 -16.31
C GLN A 2 -27.17 -10.84 -15.75
N TYR A 3 -26.69 -12.09 -15.71
CA TYR A 3 -25.34 -12.43 -15.22
C TYR A 3 -24.20 -11.81 -16.04
N GLN A 4 -24.33 -11.82 -17.37
CA GLN A 4 -23.34 -11.24 -18.28
C GLN A 4 -23.28 -9.71 -18.17
N ALA A 5 -24.44 -9.07 -17.95
CA ALA A 5 -24.51 -7.64 -17.69
C ALA A 5 -23.78 -7.26 -16.39
N ALA A 6 -23.95 -8.05 -15.30
CA ALA A 6 -23.27 -7.81 -14.03
C ALA A 6 -21.73 -8.00 -14.10
N ILE A 7 -21.25 -8.96 -14.89
CA ILE A 7 -19.80 -9.12 -15.13
C ILE A 7 -19.25 -7.93 -15.91
N SER A 8 -19.97 -7.49 -16.95
CA SER A 8 -19.58 -6.34 -17.77
C SER A 8 -19.49 -5.07 -16.91
N THR A 9 -20.49 -4.77 -16.09
CA THR A 9 -20.46 -3.58 -15.23
C THR A 9 -19.34 -3.63 -14.19
N ARG A 10 -19.07 -4.79 -13.58
CA ARG A 10 -17.95 -4.96 -12.64
C ARG A 10 -16.60 -4.73 -13.33
N THR A 11 -16.44 -5.20 -14.55
CA THR A 11 -15.22 -5.03 -15.34
C THR A 11 -14.99 -3.57 -15.71
N LEU A 12 -16.05 -2.88 -16.14
CA LEU A 12 -16.01 -1.45 -16.46
C LEU A 12 -15.65 -0.61 -15.23
N LEU A 13 -16.26 -0.92 -14.07
CA LEU A 13 -15.96 -0.23 -12.81
C LEU A 13 -14.49 -0.44 -12.40
N TYR A 14 -14.00 -1.68 -12.47
CA TYR A 14 -12.60 -1.99 -12.17
C TYR A 14 -11.63 -1.19 -13.04
N ASN A 15 -11.87 -1.17 -14.35
CA ASN A 15 -11.03 -0.43 -15.30
C ASN A 15 -11.07 1.08 -15.04
N HIS A 16 -12.25 1.62 -14.71
CA HIS A 16 -12.41 3.03 -14.37
C HIS A 16 -11.61 3.40 -13.11
N ILE A 17 -11.76 2.63 -12.02
CA ILE A 17 -11.04 2.89 -10.77
C ILE A 17 -9.52 2.78 -10.98
N GLN A 18 -9.06 1.77 -11.71
CA GLN A 18 -7.64 1.60 -12.00
C GLN A 18 -7.09 2.78 -12.81
N LYS A 19 -7.86 3.32 -13.77
CA LYS A 19 -7.47 4.51 -14.54
C LYS A 19 -7.38 5.75 -13.65
N THR A 20 -8.36 5.96 -12.77
CA THR A 20 -8.33 7.07 -11.79
C THR A 20 -7.12 6.95 -10.88
N TRP A 21 -6.83 5.76 -10.36
CA TRP A 21 -5.65 5.53 -9.53
C TRP A 21 -4.35 5.92 -10.25
N LYS A 22 -4.17 5.50 -11.51
CA LYS A 22 -2.97 5.84 -12.30
C LYS A 22 -2.74 7.36 -12.38
N ILE A 23 -3.79 8.11 -12.65
CA ILE A 23 -3.72 9.59 -12.73
C ILE A 23 -3.34 10.19 -11.37
N LEU A 24 -3.91 9.69 -10.27
CA LEU A 24 -3.66 10.25 -8.94
C LEU A 24 -2.25 9.98 -8.42
N ILE A 25 -1.64 8.86 -8.78
CA ILE A 25 -0.30 8.50 -8.29
C ILE A 25 0.83 9.17 -9.06
N GLU A 26 0.58 9.76 -10.24
CA GLU A 26 1.62 10.35 -11.10
C GLU A 26 2.37 11.50 -10.41
N ASP A 27 1.66 12.30 -9.59
CA ASP A 27 2.24 13.43 -8.87
C ASP A 27 2.77 13.06 -7.46
N ILE A 28 2.71 11.77 -7.08
CA ILE A 28 3.16 11.30 -5.76
C ILE A 28 4.52 10.62 -5.90
N ALA A 29 5.54 11.17 -5.27
CA ALA A 29 6.88 10.57 -5.28
C ALA A 29 6.89 9.16 -4.65
N GLY A 30 7.76 8.30 -5.16
CA GLY A 30 7.96 6.93 -4.70
C GLY A 30 7.41 5.88 -5.66
N ASP A 31 7.58 4.61 -5.30
CA ASP A 31 7.08 3.48 -6.09
C ASP A 31 5.67 3.12 -5.68
N HIS A 32 4.76 3.04 -6.66
CA HIS A 32 3.35 2.73 -6.44
C HIS A 32 2.92 1.50 -7.23
N TYR A 33 2.27 0.55 -6.55
CA TYR A 33 1.84 -0.71 -7.15
C TYR A 33 0.33 -0.91 -7.01
N TRP A 34 -0.34 -1.21 -8.13
CA TRP A 34 -1.73 -1.64 -8.13
C TRP A 34 -1.81 -3.15 -7.91
N LEU A 35 -2.45 -3.56 -6.82
CA LEU A 35 -2.45 -4.96 -6.39
C LEU A 35 -3.71 -5.68 -6.85
N ASN A 36 -3.54 -6.90 -7.34
CA ASN A 36 -4.64 -7.83 -7.49
C ASN A 36 -4.98 -8.50 -6.14
N LYS A 37 -6.05 -9.30 -6.11
CA LYS A 37 -6.54 -9.94 -4.88
C LYS A 37 -5.52 -10.87 -4.22
N GLU A 38 -4.76 -11.63 -5.01
CA GLU A 38 -3.78 -12.58 -4.48
C GLU A 38 -2.59 -11.85 -3.86
N GLN A 39 -2.08 -10.83 -4.56
CA GLN A 39 -1.01 -9.97 -4.06
C GLN A 39 -1.44 -9.25 -2.78
N TRP A 40 -2.65 -8.68 -2.76
CA TRP A 40 -3.22 -8.04 -1.56
C TRP A 40 -3.25 -8.98 -0.36
N ASN A 41 -3.79 -10.19 -0.55
CA ASN A 41 -3.89 -11.20 0.52
C ASN A 41 -2.52 -11.65 1.01
N TYR A 42 -1.54 -11.78 0.10
CA TYR A 42 -0.17 -12.12 0.44
C TYR A 42 0.43 -11.06 1.37
N LEU A 43 0.38 -9.78 1.00
CA LEU A 43 0.94 -8.69 1.82
C LEU A 43 0.25 -8.60 3.18
N TRP A 44 -1.08 -8.78 3.22
CA TRP A 44 -1.84 -8.78 4.48
C TRP A 44 -1.31 -9.83 5.46
N LYS A 45 -1.05 -11.04 4.96
CA LYS A 45 -0.52 -12.15 5.76
C LYS A 45 0.95 -11.95 6.12
N GLN A 46 1.79 -11.62 5.14
CA GLN A 46 3.25 -11.48 5.35
C GLN A 46 3.58 -10.39 6.36
N PHE A 47 2.91 -9.24 6.25
CA PHE A 47 3.19 -8.09 7.10
C PHE A 47 2.32 -8.03 8.36
N GLN A 48 1.46 -9.02 8.56
CA GLN A 48 0.55 -9.12 9.71
C GLN A 48 -0.29 -7.85 9.86
N MET A 49 -0.91 -7.42 8.75
CA MET A 49 -1.67 -6.18 8.72
C MET A 49 -2.91 -6.28 9.63
N THR A 50 -3.11 -5.26 10.47
CA THR A 50 -4.24 -5.17 11.41
C THR A 50 -5.25 -4.10 11.02
N GLY A 51 -4.91 -3.23 10.07
CA GLY A 51 -5.74 -2.12 9.62
C GLY A 51 -5.07 -1.29 8.52
N LEU A 52 -5.81 -0.32 7.99
CA LEU A 52 -5.34 0.63 6.99
C LEU A 52 -5.51 2.07 7.50
N PRO A 53 -4.62 3.01 7.10
CA PRO A 53 -3.32 2.74 6.47
C PRO A 53 -2.39 1.98 7.43
N MET A 54 -1.43 1.25 6.87
CA MET A 54 -0.35 0.63 7.63
C MET A 54 0.98 1.07 7.04
N TYR A 55 1.90 1.43 7.92
CA TYR A 55 3.25 1.82 7.58
C TYR A 55 4.24 0.83 8.17
N LEU A 56 5.27 0.53 7.40
CA LEU A 56 6.37 -0.36 7.76
C LEU A 56 7.67 0.40 7.58
N ILE A 57 8.58 0.30 8.54
CA ILE A 57 9.98 0.73 8.37
C ILE A 57 10.81 -0.54 8.31
N MET A 58 11.66 -0.64 7.29
CA MET A 58 12.58 -1.75 7.08
C MET A 58 14.03 -1.29 7.13
N ASP A 59 14.92 -2.12 7.68
CA ASP A 59 16.36 -1.88 7.64
C ASP A 59 16.96 -2.24 6.26
N LYS A 60 18.27 -2.02 6.10
CA LYS A 60 18.99 -2.29 4.84
C LYS A 60 19.07 -3.78 4.51
N GLN A 61 18.81 -4.66 5.48
CA GLN A 61 18.82 -6.11 5.32
C GLN A 61 17.41 -6.65 5.00
N GLY A 62 16.39 -5.79 5.00
CA GLY A 62 15.01 -6.14 4.69
C GLY A 62 14.21 -6.60 5.92
N ASN A 63 14.71 -6.43 7.13
CA ASN A 63 13.95 -6.74 8.34
C ASN A 63 13.02 -5.59 8.70
N ILE A 64 11.81 -5.91 9.16
CA ILE A 64 10.85 -4.91 9.62
C ILE A 64 11.21 -4.47 11.03
N VAL A 65 11.62 -3.21 11.19
CA VAL A 65 12.02 -2.63 12.47
C VAL A 65 10.88 -1.92 13.20
N LYS A 66 9.89 -1.39 12.47
CA LYS A 66 8.70 -0.72 13.04
C LYS A 66 7.44 -1.01 12.23
N ARG A 67 6.29 -1.03 12.91
CA ARG A 67 4.94 -1.14 12.35
C ARG A 67 4.02 -0.15 13.05
N PHE A 68 3.18 0.57 12.31
CA PHE A 68 2.19 1.47 12.89
C PHE A 68 1.02 1.72 11.93
N THR A 69 -0.17 1.92 12.48
CA THR A 69 -1.38 2.34 11.75
C THR A 69 -1.63 3.85 11.83
N HIS A 70 -0.95 4.52 12.76
CA HIS A 70 -1.00 5.96 12.94
C HIS A 70 0.38 6.49 13.28
N ILE A 71 0.76 7.59 12.62
CA ILE A 71 1.97 8.35 12.93
C ILE A 71 1.82 9.77 12.39
N THR A 72 2.43 10.74 13.06
CA THR A 72 2.60 12.08 12.52
C THR A 72 3.86 12.21 11.69
N ALA A 73 3.93 13.19 10.79
CA ALA A 73 5.13 13.45 9.98
C ALA A 73 6.38 13.72 10.86
N LYS A 74 6.19 14.40 12.00
CA LYS A 74 7.27 14.70 12.95
C LYS A 74 7.81 13.43 13.59
N GLU A 75 6.94 12.54 14.05
CA GLU A 75 7.33 11.24 14.62
C GLU A 75 8.02 10.35 13.59
N LEU A 76 7.48 10.30 12.36
CA LEU A 76 8.09 9.53 11.29
C LEU A 76 9.50 10.03 10.97
N LYS A 77 9.69 11.35 10.85
CA LYS A 77 11.01 11.94 10.61
C LYS A 77 12.01 11.55 11.71
N ASN A 78 11.62 11.69 12.98
CA ASN A 78 12.48 11.33 14.10
C ASN A 78 12.84 9.83 14.10
N LEU A 79 11.88 8.96 13.77
CA LEU A 79 12.14 7.51 13.66
C LEU A 79 13.13 7.21 12.53
N LEU A 80 12.95 7.82 11.36
CA LEU A 80 13.85 7.61 10.23
C LEU A 80 15.28 8.09 10.55
N GLU A 81 15.43 9.25 11.18
CA GLU A 81 16.74 9.75 11.64
C GLU A 81 17.41 8.79 12.63
N GLN A 82 16.65 8.21 13.56
CA GLN A 82 17.16 7.20 14.48
C GLN A 82 17.62 5.94 13.76
N GLU A 83 16.81 5.38 12.86
CA GLU A 83 17.15 4.15 12.13
C GLU A 83 18.34 4.33 11.17
N ILE A 84 18.48 5.51 10.55
CA ILE A 84 19.61 5.82 9.66
C ILE A 84 20.93 5.88 10.43
N ASN A 85 20.91 6.40 11.67
CA ASN A 85 22.11 6.61 12.48
C ASN A 85 22.57 5.37 13.27
N LYS A 86 21.86 4.23 13.17
CA LYS A 86 22.25 2.97 13.85
C LYS A 86 23.43 2.24 13.18
N ILE A 87 24.34 2.97 12.56
CA ILE A 87 25.57 2.44 11.96
C ILE A 87 26.55 2.08 13.07
#